data_AF-A0A943LKY8-F1
#
_entry.id   AF-A0A943LKY8-F1
#
_cell.length_a   1.000
_cell.length_b   1.000
_cell.length_c   1.000
_cell.angle_alpha   90.00
_cell.angle_beta   90.00
_cell.angle_gamma   90.00
#
_symmetry.space_group_name_H-M   'P 1'
#
loop_
_entity.id
_entity.type
_entity.pdbx_description
1 polymer ?
#
loop_
_entity_poly.entity_id
_entity_poly.type
_entity_poly.pdbx_seq_one_letter_code
_entity_poly.pdbx_strand_id
1 'polypeptide(L)'
;MHTKKYYYDEQLRKYYFEKYYQTFTKCKTSLKELNTLELLSLQTKPTLTDIAKRLDIKGYSKLGKDGLVNLVSAYITDNIDNILCELSYKELDLLKKSAKEELVEYSFSIDNLNLIGGLSSLGVLFKLSIKDNYYLVVPSDIKEGINSLTSSKKYISNLKERSEGIDLIDGLMTHYGLLLGGELYSIITNKESKVFKEENLDFYLNYIFRSYEAFTEGNALIHPFLFSPEDVYEELRVRQTIQYNFSNEDFFVSLGKDFKATWGEEVLELKNILSNTKLKKSDIDSLISQLIFYIKNDMDTQIIVELLTSYSLDLSDKALADSIVNSFSKVFNNTPIWSLKGLTPLESTTRQKTTIIKDKEPGRNEPCPCGSGKKYKKCCGR
;
A
#
# COMPACT_ATOMS: atom_id res chain seq x y z
N MET A 1 -17.67 -18.78 18.38
CA MET A 1 -18.50 -18.72 17.16
C MET A 1 -18.68 -17.25 16.79
N HIS A 2 -17.75 -16.69 16.01
CA HIS A 2 -17.97 -15.43 15.29
C HIS A 2 -17.94 -15.76 13.81
N THR A 3 -19.09 -16.21 13.32
CA THR A 3 -19.38 -16.30 11.89
C THR A 3 -19.64 -14.89 11.36
N LYS A 4 -18.57 -14.12 11.15
CA LYS A 4 -18.51 -13.30 9.95
C LYS A 4 -17.63 -14.08 8.98
N LYS A 5 -18.23 -15.07 8.31
CA LYS A 5 -17.69 -15.53 7.03
C LYS A 5 -17.82 -14.33 6.12
N TYR A 6 -16.70 -13.83 5.58
CA TYR A 6 -16.72 -12.84 4.53
C TYR A 6 -17.56 -13.38 3.38
N TYR A 7 -18.82 -12.93 3.26
CA TYR A 7 -19.55 -13.04 1.99
C TYR A 7 -19.02 -11.91 1.12
N TYR A 8 -17.80 -12.07 0.65
CA TYR A 8 -17.20 -11.19 -0.33
C TYR A 8 -17.84 -11.55 -1.67
N ASP A 9 -18.97 -10.92 -1.94
CA ASP A 9 -19.69 -11.03 -3.19
C ASP A 9 -18.79 -10.55 -4.33
N GLU A 10 -19.03 -11.02 -5.55
CA GLU A 10 -18.41 -10.55 -6.80
C GLU A 10 -18.40 -9.00 -6.87
N GLN A 11 -19.38 -8.39 -6.20
CA GLN A 11 -19.52 -6.97 -5.94
C GLN A 11 -18.32 -6.31 -5.27
N LEU A 12 -17.61 -6.92 -4.33
CA LEU A 12 -16.58 -6.24 -3.53
C LEU A 12 -15.24 -6.17 -4.29
N ARG A 13 -14.91 -7.21 -5.08
CA ARG A 13 -13.81 -7.20 -6.06
C ARG A 13 -14.07 -6.18 -7.16
N LYS A 14 -15.27 -6.26 -7.75
CA LYS A 14 -15.73 -5.34 -8.77
C LYS A 14 -15.74 -3.92 -8.20
N TYR A 15 -16.24 -3.71 -7.00
CA TYR A 15 -16.27 -2.42 -6.32
C TYR A 15 -14.88 -1.83 -6.13
N TYR A 16 -13.89 -2.54 -5.58
CA TYR A 16 -12.56 -1.95 -5.37
C TYR A 16 -11.79 -1.72 -6.66
N PHE A 17 -11.83 -2.66 -7.59
CA PHE A 17 -11.14 -2.53 -8.87
C PHE A 17 -11.83 -1.48 -9.75
N GLU A 18 -13.16 -1.51 -9.86
CA GLU A 18 -13.93 -0.46 -10.52
C GLU A 18 -13.77 0.88 -9.83
N LYS A 19 -13.77 0.97 -8.50
CA LYS A 19 -13.55 2.23 -7.78
C LYS A 19 -12.15 2.77 -8.06
N TYR A 20 -11.11 1.92 -8.08
CA TYR A 20 -9.76 2.33 -8.47
C TYR A 20 -9.74 2.84 -9.92
N TYR A 21 -10.30 2.10 -10.87
CA TYR A 21 -10.33 2.51 -12.27
C TYR A 21 -11.28 3.69 -12.54
N GLN A 22 -12.31 3.88 -11.73
CA GLN A 22 -13.18 5.06 -11.73
C GLN A 22 -12.42 6.33 -11.29
N THR A 23 -11.29 6.19 -10.60
CA THR A 23 -10.40 7.33 -10.32
C THR A 23 -9.64 7.83 -11.55
N PHE A 24 -9.67 7.10 -12.67
CA PHE A 24 -9.07 7.56 -13.92
C PHE A 24 -9.99 8.58 -14.58
N THR A 25 -9.40 9.68 -15.02
CA THR A 25 -10.13 10.76 -15.68
C THR A 25 -10.50 10.33 -17.09
N LYS A 26 -11.80 10.24 -17.40
CA LYS A 26 -12.28 9.85 -18.73
C LYS A 26 -12.04 10.96 -19.75
N CYS A 27 -11.28 10.64 -20.80
CA CYS A 27 -11.00 11.54 -21.92
C CYS A 27 -11.77 11.10 -23.18
N LYS A 28 -12.68 11.95 -23.66
CA LYS A 28 -13.55 11.66 -24.81
C LYS A 28 -12.95 12.04 -26.17
N THR A 29 -11.86 12.81 -26.19
CA THR A 29 -11.26 13.40 -27.39
C THR A 29 -9.74 13.18 -27.41
N SER A 30 -9.13 13.32 -28.60
CA SER A 30 -7.66 13.44 -28.71
C SER A 30 -7.22 14.72 -27.99
N LEU A 31 -6.44 14.57 -26.92
CA LEU A 31 -5.79 15.70 -26.25
C LEU A 31 -4.78 16.31 -27.22
N LYS A 32 -4.81 17.64 -27.37
CA LYS A 32 -3.90 18.36 -28.29
C LYS A 32 -2.51 18.53 -27.69
N GLU A 33 -2.45 18.77 -26.38
CA GLU A 33 -1.22 18.90 -25.61
C GLU A 33 -1.42 18.21 -24.25
N LEU A 34 -0.33 17.68 -23.70
CA LEU A 34 -0.31 17.00 -22.39
C LEU A 34 0.56 17.79 -21.41
N ASN A 35 0.38 19.12 -21.36
CA ASN A 35 1.04 20.00 -20.41
C ASN A 35 0.28 20.03 -19.07
N THR A 36 0.87 20.64 -18.03
CA THR A 36 0.29 20.64 -16.67
C THR A 36 -1.08 21.31 -16.64
N LEU A 37 -1.25 22.44 -17.33
CA LEU A 37 -2.50 23.21 -17.36
C LEU A 37 -3.66 22.39 -17.95
N GLU A 38 -3.45 21.79 -19.13
CA GLU A 38 -4.45 20.97 -19.83
C GLU A 38 -4.85 19.76 -19.00
N LEU A 39 -3.90 19.05 -18.40
CA LEU A 39 -4.16 17.87 -17.59
C LEU A 39 -4.92 18.20 -16.28
N LEU A 40 -4.59 19.32 -15.64
CA LEU A 40 -5.33 19.84 -14.49
C LEU A 40 -6.76 20.25 -14.87
N SER A 41 -6.98 20.79 -16.07
CA SER A 41 -8.32 21.19 -16.55
C SER A 41 -9.30 20.01 -16.62
N LEU A 42 -8.79 18.79 -16.80
CA LEU A 42 -9.58 17.56 -16.82
C LEU A 42 -10.02 17.12 -15.42
N GLN A 43 -9.32 17.57 -14.37
CA GLN A 43 -9.58 17.16 -12.99
C GLN A 43 -10.86 17.79 -12.42
N THR A 44 -11.37 17.17 -11.35
CA THR A 44 -12.52 17.72 -10.62
C THR A 44 -12.09 18.85 -9.69
N LYS A 45 -13.03 19.73 -9.32
CA LYS A 45 -12.76 20.79 -8.32
C LYS A 45 -12.25 20.22 -6.99
N PRO A 46 -12.84 19.14 -6.42
CA PRO A 46 -12.28 18.48 -5.24
C PRO A 46 -10.82 18.04 -5.42
N THR A 47 -10.51 17.33 -6.51
CA THR A 47 -9.14 16.88 -6.81
C THR A 47 -8.15 18.04 -6.86
N LEU A 48 -8.49 19.13 -7.56
CA LEU A 48 -7.66 20.34 -7.64
C LEU A 48 -7.47 20.99 -6.27
N THR A 49 -8.50 20.96 -5.43
CA THR A 49 -8.44 21.47 -4.04
C THR A 49 -7.50 20.62 -3.19
N ASP A 50 -7.52 19.30 -3.36
CA ASP A 50 -6.64 18.39 -2.63
C ASP A 50 -5.18 18.49 -3.09
N ILE A 51 -4.93 18.69 -4.39
CA ILE A 51 -3.59 19.02 -4.89
C ILE A 51 -3.11 20.34 -4.30
N ALA A 52 -3.96 21.38 -4.27
CA ALA A 52 -3.60 22.67 -3.67
C ALA A 52 -3.27 22.56 -2.18
N LYS A 53 -4.04 21.78 -1.42
CA LYS A 53 -3.74 21.47 -0.01
C LYS A 53 -2.42 20.72 0.14
N ARG A 54 -2.18 19.72 -0.72
CA ARG A 54 -0.98 18.88 -0.68
C ARG A 54 0.28 19.70 -0.89
N LEU A 55 0.22 20.66 -1.81
CA LEU A 55 1.32 21.55 -2.16
C LEU A 55 1.39 22.79 -1.24
N ASP A 56 0.60 22.85 -0.16
CA ASP A 56 0.48 23.99 0.76
C ASP A 56 0.25 25.35 0.08
N ILE A 57 -0.53 25.35 -1.01
CA ILE A 57 -0.86 26.56 -1.74
C ILE A 57 -1.84 27.39 -0.90
N LYS A 58 -1.68 28.71 -0.87
CA LYS A 58 -2.60 29.63 -0.18
C LYS A 58 -3.65 30.20 -1.14
N GLY A 59 -4.80 30.58 -0.60
CA GLY A 59 -5.83 31.31 -1.37
C GLY A 59 -6.73 30.46 -2.27
N TYR A 60 -6.58 29.14 -2.28
CA TYR A 60 -7.39 28.24 -3.15
C TYR A 60 -8.87 28.15 -2.74
N SER A 61 -9.21 28.33 -1.46
CA SER A 61 -10.52 27.94 -0.91
C SER A 61 -11.72 28.68 -1.50
N LYS A 62 -11.50 29.89 -2.04
CA LYS A 62 -12.56 30.73 -2.64
C LYS A 62 -12.66 30.58 -4.16
N LEU A 63 -11.76 29.81 -4.79
CA LEU A 63 -11.67 29.74 -6.24
C LEU A 63 -12.70 28.77 -6.85
N GLY A 64 -13.16 29.12 -8.06
CA GLY A 64 -13.84 28.19 -8.97
C GLY A 64 -12.84 27.21 -9.60
N LYS A 65 -13.35 26.27 -10.42
CA LYS A 65 -12.51 25.25 -11.06
C LYS A 65 -11.38 25.88 -11.90
N ASP A 66 -11.71 26.81 -12.79
CA ASP A 66 -10.71 27.42 -13.69
C ASP A 66 -9.66 28.23 -12.92
N GLY A 67 -10.08 28.92 -11.85
CA GLY A 67 -9.17 29.61 -10.94
C GLY A 67 -8.19 28.66 -10.24
N LEU A 68 -8.67 27.49 -9.80
CA LEU A 68 -7.81 26.46 -9.20
C LEU A 68 -6.85 25.86 -10.22
N VAL A 69 -7.29 25.58 -11.44
CA VAL A 69 -6.43 25.07 -12.52
C VAL A 69 -5.26 26.01 -12.75
N ASN A 70 -5.54 27.30 -12.93
CA ASN A 70 -4.50 28.30 -13.16
C ASN A 70 -3.57 28.45 -11.95
N LEU A 71 -4.11 28.51 -10.73
CA LEU A 71 -3.32 28.65 -9.51
C LEU A 71 -2.37 27.46 -9.29
N VAL A 72 -2.91 26.24 -9.39
CA VAL A 72 -2.14 25.00 -9.18
C VAL A 72 -1.12 24.81 -10.29
N SER A 73 -1.49 25.07 -11.56
CA SER A 73 -0.56 24.96 -12.69
C SER A 73 0.62 25.91 -12.53
N ALA A 74 0.35 27.19 -12.24
CA ALA A 74 1.41 28.18 -12.05
C ALA A 74 2.35 27.78 -10.90
N TYR A 75 1.79 27.33 -9.77
CA TYR A 75 2.60 26.88 -8.63
C TYR A 75 3.49 25.69 -8.98
N ILE A 76 2.95 24.66 -9.65
CA ILE A 76 3.73 23.48 -10.05
C ILE A 76 4.86 23.89 -10.99
N THR A 77 4.58 24.72 -12.00
CA THR A 77 5.59 25.20 -12.94
C THR A 77 6.70 25.99 -12.25
N ASP A 78 6.34 26.90 -11.33
CA ASP A 78 7.29 27.76 -10.62
C ASP A 78 8.12 27.01 -9.56
N ASN A 79 7.65 25.86 -9.09
CA ASN A 79 8.26 25.10 -7.99
C ASN A 79 8.65 23.66 -8.38
N ILE A 80 8.76 23.37 -9.68
CA ILE A 80 8.91 21.99 -10.14
C ILE A 80 10.17 21.32 -9.55
N ASP A 81 11.29 22.02 -9.50
CA ASP A 81 12.54 21.49 -8.96
C ASP A 81 12.40 21.13 -7.47
N ASN A 82 11.71 21.97 -6.68
CA ASN A 82 11.45 21.71 -5.27
C ASN A 82 10.53 20.49 -5.09
N ILE A 83 9.46 20.41 -5.89
CA ILE A 83 8.52 19.27 -5.84
C ILE A 83 9.26 17.96 -6.16
N LEU A 84 10.07 17.97 -7.22
CA LEU A 84 10.80 16.78 -7.65
C LEU A 84 11.94 16.39 -6.68
N CYS A 85 12.53 17.35 -5.96
CA CYS A 85 13.55 17.09 -4.93
C CYS A 85 12.99 16.42 -3.67
N GLU A 86 11.68 16.49 -3.44
CA GLU A 86 10.98 15.86 -2.31
C GLU A 86 10.45 14.45 -2.62
N LEU A 87 10.65 13.97 -3.86
CA LEU A 87 10.29 12.61 -4.25
C LEU A 87 11.30 11.60 -3.69
N SER A 88 10.81 10.42 -3.35
CA SER A 88 11.64 9.23 -3.12
C SER A 88 12.29 8.73 -4.41
N TYR A 89 13.30 7.87 -4.27
CA TYR A 89 13.92 7.22 -5.42
C TYR A 89 12.91 6.43 -6.27
N LYS A 90 11.98 5.70 -5.63
CA LYS A 90 10.96 4.91 -6.34
C LYS A 90 9.94 5.78 -7.07
N GLU A 91 9.51 6.88 -6.45
CA GLU A 91 8.65 7.87 -7.10
C GLU A 91 9.32 8.50 -8.32
N LEU A 92 10.57 8.94 -8.18
CA LEU A 92 11.32 9.52 -9.30
C LEU A 92 11.59 8.50 -10.41
N ASP A 93 11.89 7.24 -10.07
CA ASP A 93 12.10 6.17 -11.04
C ASP A 93 10.81 5.82 -11.79
N LEU A 94 9.67 5.72 -11.09
CA LEU A 94 8.36 5.53 -11.71
C LEU A 94 8.02 6.70 -12.63
N LEU A 95 8.18 7.94 -12.15
CA LEU A 95 7.89 9.15 -12.93
C LEU A 95 8.78 9.23 -14.18
N LYS A 96 10.07 8.90 -14.06
CA LYS A 96 11.00 8.82 -15.20
C LYS A 96 10.59 7.75 -16.21
N LYS A 97 10.16 6.58 -15.76
CA LYS A 97 9.65 5.51 -16.64
C LYS A 97 8.39 5.97 -17.37
N SER A 98 7.47 6.64 -16.66
CA SER A 98 6.23 7.18 -17.21
C SER A 98 6.43 8.40 -18.12
N ALA A 99 7.57 9.08 -18.05
CA ALA A 99 7.89 10.24 -18.89
C ALA A 99 8.45 9.87 -20.28
N LYS A 100 8.84 8.60 -20.50
CA LYS A 100 9.47 8.13 -21.75
C LYS A 100 8.58 8.27 -22.98
N GLU A 101 7.28 8.13 -22.79
CA GLU A 101 6.27 8.28 -23.84
C GLU A 101 5.28 9.36 -23.43
N GLU A 102 4.42 9.79 -24.35
CA GLU A 102 3.34 10.74 -24.05
C GLU A 102 2.20 10.08 -23.27
N LEU A 103 1.83 8.86 -23.66
CA LEU A 103 0.80 8.06 -23.02
C LEU A 103 1.37 6.68 -22.72
N VAL A 104 1.62 6.39 -21.44
CA VAL A 104 2.10 5.06 -21.03
C VAL A 104 0.90 4.22 -20.61
N GLU A 105 0.61 3.16 -21.37
CA GLU A 105 -0.48 2.24 -21.06
C GLU A 105 -0.26 1.60 -19.67
N TYR A 106 -1.31 1.61 -18.86
CA TYR A 106 -1.28 1.18 -17.47
C TYR A 106 -2.03 -0.13 -17.29
N SER A 107 -1.30 -1.14 -16.83
CA SER A 107 -1.87 -2.34 -16.23
C SER A 107 -1.80 -2.24 -14.70
N PHE A 108 -2.84 -2.75 -14.04
CA PHE A 108 -2.90 -2.72 -12.58
C PHE A 108 -1.71 -3.45 -11.95
N SER A 109 -1.03 -2.77 -11.03
CA SER A 109 0.05 -3.33 -10.23
C SER A 109 -0.07 -2.83 -8.80
N ILE A 110 -0.19 -3.75 -7.84
CA ILE A 110 -0.29 -3.43 -6.42
C ILE A 110 0.97 -2.67 -5.96
N ASP A 111 2.15 -3.10 -6.44
CA ASP A 111 3.46 -2.55 -6.07
C ASP A 111 3.60 -1.03 -6.29
N ASN A 112 2.79 -0.44 -7.17
CA ASN A 112 2.87 0.97 -7.54
C ASN A 112 1.72 1.81 -6.99
N LEU A 113 0.76 1.24 -6.25
CA LEU A 113 -0.48 1.95 -5.88
C LEU A 113 -0.23 3.20 -5.03
N ASN A 114 0.58 3.07 -3.99
CA ASN A 114 0.99 4.16 -3.12
C ASN A 114 1.79 5.23 -3.90
N LEU A 115 2.70 4.80 -4.77
CA LEU A 115 3.51 5.70 -5.61
C LEU A 115 2.66 6.50 -6.60
N ILE A 116 1.73 5.83 -7.30
CA ILE A 116 0.82 6.47 -8.27
C ILE A 116 -0.11 7.44 -7.53
N GLY A 117 -0.67 7.04 -6.39
CA GLY A 117 -1.50 7.89 -5.56
C GLY A 117 -0.75 9.15 -5.10
N GLY A 118 0.46 8.96 -4.56
CA GLY A 118 1.33 10.06 -4.09
C GLY A 118 1.69 11.04 -5.20
N LEU A 119 2.19 10.55 -6.33
CA LEU A 119 2.55 11.38 -7.49
C LEU A 119 1.34 12.11 -8.08
N SER A 120 0.17 11.47 -8.16
CA SER A 120 -1.07 12.13 -8.58
C SER A 120 -1.52 13.20 -7.61
N SER A 121 -1.32 13.03 -6.31
CA SER A 121 -1.67 14.04 -5.30
C SER A 121 -0.81 15.31 -5.40
N LEU A 122 0.36 15.22 -6.02
CA LEU A 122 1.26 16.36 -6.30
C LEU A 122 0.98 17.02 -7.66
N GLY A 123 0.08 16.46 -8.47
CA GLY A 123 -0.20 16.98 -9.81
C GLY A 123 0.93 16.74 -10.83
N VAL A 124 1.86 15.81 -10.56
CA VAL A 124 2.98 15.50 -11.47
C VAL A 124 2.75 14.23 -12.31
N LEU A 125 1.72 13.45 -11.98
CA LEU A 125 1.32 12.23 -12.70
C LEU A 125 -0.20 12.14 -12.79
N PHE A 126 -0.73 11.95 -14.00
CA PHE A 126 -2.16 11.91 -14.25
C PHE A 126 -2.61 10.51 -14.70
N LYS A 127 -3.79 10.10 -14.23
CA LYS A 127 -4.45 8.84 -14.57
C LYS A 127 -5.57 9.12 -15.57
N LEU A 128 -5.44 8.65 -16.81
CA LEU A 128 -6.42 8.88 -17.87
C LEU A 128 -7.05 7.58 -18.38
N SER A 129 -8.34 7.61 -18.69
CA SER A 129 -9.03 6.54 -19.40
C SER A 129 -9.42 7.01 -20.80
N ILE A 130 -8.94 6.32 -21.84
CA ILE A 130 -9.16 6.65 -23.25
C ILE A 130 -9.60 5.37 -23.97
N LYS A 131 -10.80 5.37 -24.56
CA LYS A 131 -11.36 4.22 -25.31
C LYS A 131 -11.19 2.88 -24.56
N ASP A 132 -11.60 2.87 -23.29
CA ASP A 132 -11.55 1.72 -22.37
C ASP A 132 -10.16 1.24 -21.92
N ASN A 133 -9.08 1.87 -22.42
CA ASN A 133 -7.73 1.67 -21.93
C ASN A 133 -7.36 2.72 -20.87
N TYR A 134 -6.37 2.38 -20.04
CA TYR A 134 -5.91 3.20 -18.94
C TYR A 134 -4.47 3.63 -19.16
N TYR A 135 -4.14 4.86 -18.79
CA TYR A 135 -2.84 5.46 -19.06
C TYR A 135 -2.34 6.25 -17.85
N LEU A 136 -1.02 6.21 -17.65
CA LEU A 136 -0.30 7.15 -16.82
C LEU A 136 0.34 8.21 -17.72
N VAL A 137 0.20 9.48 -17.34
CA VAL A 137 0.66 10.63 -18.13
C VAL A 137 1.47 11.57 -17.25
N VAL A 138 2.72 11.82 -17.66
CA VAL A 138 3.57 12.85 -17.07
C VAL A 138 3.45 14.12 -17.92
N PRO A 139 3.14 15.28 -17.32
CA PRO A 139 3.05 16.53 -18.05
C PRO A 139 4.33 16.85 -18.83
N SER A 140 4.19 17.33 -20.07
CA SER A 140 5.31 17.61 -20.97
C SER A 140 6.30 18.63 -20.39
N ASP A 141 5.81 19.62 -19.67
CA ASP A 141 6.54 20.68 -18.98
C ASP A 141 7.28 20.21 -17.71
N ILE A 142 6.95 19.02 -17.19
CA ILE A 142 7.65 18.39 -16.05
C ILE A 142 8.82 17.50 -16.50
N LYS A 143 8.79 17.01 -17.75
CA LYS A 143 9.78 16.06 -18.27
C LYS A 143 11.21 16.61 -18.22
N GLU A 144 11.38 17.91 -18.46
CA GLU A 144 12.69 18.57 -18.41
C GLU A 144 13.29 18.55 -16.99
N GLY A 145 12.50 18.87 -15.96
CA GLY A 145 12.93 18.82 -14.56
C GLY A 145 13.38 17.41 -14.13
N ILE A 146 12.66 16.36 -14.57
CA ILE A 146 13.03 14.96 -14.32
C ILE A 146 14.39 14.63 -14.95
N ASN A 147 14.60 15.06 -16.20
CA ASN A 147 15.86 14.81 -16.91
C ASN A 147 17.04 15.54 -16.26
N SER A 148 16.82 16.80 -15.83
CA SER A 148 17.81 17.59 -15.09
C SER A 148 18.28 16.88 -13.82
N LEU A 149 17.34 16.51 -12.94
CA LEU A 149 17.66 15.83 -11.68
C LEU A 149 18.31 14.46 -11.88
N THR A 150 17.78 13.66 -12.82
CA THR A 150 18.25 12.28 -13.00
C THR A 150 19.58 12.18 -13.75
N SER A 151 20.12 13.29 -14.27
CA SER A 151 21.45 13.35 -14.90
C SER A 151 22.59 13.40 -13.86
N SER A 152 22.32 13.85 -12.63
CA SER A 152 23.33 13.92 -11.58
C SER A 152 23.46 12.59 -10.84
N LYS A 153 24.56 11.86 -11.11
CA LYS A 153 24.89 10.61 -10.38
C LYS A 153 24.98 10.82 -8.87
N LYS A 154 25.53 11.95 -8.43
CA LYS A 154 25.66 12.29 -7.01
C LYS A 154 24.29 12.48 -6.36
N TYR A 155 23.39 13.23 -7.01
CA TYR A 155 22.02 13.40 -6.53
C TYR A 155 21.30 12.06 -6.39
N ILE A 156 21.34 11.22 -7.44
CA ILE A 156 20.70 9.90 -7.40
C ILE A 156 21.27 9.00 -6.30
N SER A 157 22.58 9.04 -6.05
CA SER A 157 23.20 8.28 -4.95
C SER A 157 22.67 8.75 -3.59
N ASN A 158 22.67 10.06 -3.35
CA ASN A 158 22.17 10.64 -2.10
C ASN A 158 20.66 10.37 -1.92
N LEU A 159 19.88 10.44 -3.00
CA LEU A 159 18.45 10.17 -2.97
C LEU A 159 18.16 8.71 -2.62
N LYS A 160 18.93 7.76 -3.15
CA LYS A 160 18.82 6.34 -2.79
C LYS A 160 19.06 6.13 -1.30
N GLU A 161 20.14 6.71 -0.76
CA GLU A 161 20.47 6.64 0.66
C GLU A 161 19.34 7.23 1.53
N ARG A 162 18.87 8.44 1.20
CA ARG A 162 17.74 9.07 1.93
C ARG A 162 16.45 8.24 1.84
N SER A 163 16.23 7.55 0.73
CA SER A 163 15.03 6.75 0.48
C SER A 163 15.01 5.42 1.23
N GLU A 164 16.09 4.98 1.89
CA GLU A 164 16.08 3.74 2.66
C GLU A 164 15.08 3.79 3.83
N GLY A 165 14.89 4.95 4.46
CA GLY A 165 13.83 5.14 5.46
C GLY A 165 12.42 5.01 4.86
N ILE A 166 12.23 5.43 3.60
CA ILE A 166 10.97 5.21 2.87
C ILE A 166 10.77 3.73 2.53
N ASP A 167 11.84 3.02 2.15
CA ASP A 167 11.80 1.58 1.92
C ASP A 167 11.42 0.83 3.21
N LEU A 168 11.89 1.27 4.38
CA LEU A 168 11.43 0.74 5.67
C LEU A 168 9.92 0.99 5.88
N ILE A 169 9.43 2.21 5.66
CA ILE A 169 8.00 2.54 5.76
C ILE A 169 7.16 1.65 4.84
N ASP A 170 7.56 1.50 3.58
CA ASP A 170 6.83 0.68 2.60
C ASP A 170 6.85 -0.80 2.97
N GLY A 171 7.97 -1.29 3.51
CA GLY A 171 8.07 -2.66 4.02
C GLY A 171 7.12 -2.89 5.19
N LEU A 172 7.08 -1.96 6.15
CA LEU A 172 6.16 -2.01 7.28
C LEU A 172 4.70 -2.00 6.82
N MET A 173 4.34 -1.10 5.89
CA MET A 173 2.96 -1.01 5.37
C MET A 173 2.58 -2.24 4.54
N THR A 174 3.51 -2.80 3.76
CA THR A 174 3.30 -4.06 3.02
C THR A 174 3.11 -5.24 3.97
N HIS A 175 3.87 -5.27 5.06
CA HIS A 175 3.82 -6.38 6.02
C HIS A 175 2.60 -6.30 6.94
N TYR A 176 2.25 -5.11 7.44
CA TYR A 176 1.22 -4.91 8.46
C TYR A 176 -0.12 -4.40 7.95
N GLY A 177 -0.16 -3.68 6.83
CA GLY A 177 -1.39 -3.16 6.21
C GLY A 177 -2.05 -2.01 6.95
N LEU A 178 -1.98 -1.99 8.28
CA LEU A 178 -2.49 -0.96 9.16
C LEU A 178 -1.49 -0.72 10.30
N LEU A 179 -1.10 0.53 10.50
CA LEU A 179 -0.23 0.96 11.60
C LEU A 179 -0.84 2.18 12.30
N LEU A 180 -0.82 2.20 13.63
CA LEU A 180 -1.29 3.36 14.38
C LEU A 180 -0.32 4.53 14.17
N GLY A 181 -0.84 5.76 14.08
CA GLY A 181 -0.02 6.95 13.86
C GLY A 181 1.06 7.14 14.93
N GLY A 182 0.75 6.81 16.19
CA GLY A 182 1.72 6.84 17.28
C GLY A 182 2.84 5.80 17.15
N GLU A 183 2.53 4.60 16.65
CA GLU A 183 3.52 3.54 16.40
C GLU A 183 4.45 3.96 15.26
N LEU A 184 3.90 4.42 14.15
CA LEU A 184 4.69 4.90 13.02
C LEU A 184 5.58 6.08 13.42
N TYR A 185 5.04 7.05 14.16
CA TYR A 185 5.82 8.19 14.64
C TYR A 185 6.99 7.72 15.52
N SER A 186 6.77 6.76 16.42
CA SER A 186 7.82 6.20 17.26
C SER A 186 8.92 5.49 16.45
N ILE A 187 8.54 4.85 15.34
CA ILE A 187 9.47 4.16 14.44
C ILE A 187 10.33 5.16 13.68
N ILE A 188 9.72 6.16 13.02
CA ILE A 188 10.46 7.13 12.19
C ILE A 188 11.31 8.12 13.00
N THR A 189 11.03 8.24 14.30
CA THR A 189 11.82 9.07 15.24
C THR A 189 12.77 8.26 16.12
N ASN A 190 12.89 6.95 15.88
CA ASN A 190 13.78 6.09 16.64
C ASN A 190 15.25 6.41 16.33
N LYS A 191 15.97 6.92 17.34
CA LYS A 191 17.39 7.28 17.24
C LYS A 191 18.34 6.08 17.06
N GLU A 192 17.87 4.87 17.33
CA GLU A 192 18.62 3.63 17.13
C GLU A 192 18.42 3.04 15.72
N SER A 193 17.55 3.63 14.89
CA SER A 193 17.33 3.16 13.53
C SER A 193 18.59 3.30 12.68
N LYS A 194 18.84 2.30 11.82
CA LYS A 194 19.96 2.32 10.88
C LYS A 194 19.69 3.23 9.68
N VAL A 195 18.42 3.47 9.36
CA VAL A 195 18.00 4.12 8.11
C VAL A 195 17.25 5.43 8.32
N PHE A 196 16.56 5.62 9.45
CA PHE A 196 15.93 6.90 9.76
C PHE A 196 16.96 7.89 10.29
N LYS A 197 17.01 9.06 9.64
CA LYS A 197 17.84 10.18 10.08
C LYS A 197 16.94 11.36 10.44
N GLU A 198 17.16 11.95 11.61
CA GLU A 198 16.33 13.03 12.16
C GLU A 198 16.23 14.23 11.21
N GLU A 199 17.33 14.56 10.50
CA GLU A 199 17.35 15.63 9.51
C GLU A 199 16.44 15.39 8.28
N ASN A 200 15.96 14.17 8.07
CA ASN A 200 15.07 13.79 6.97
C ASN A 200 13.61 13.53 7.43
N LEU A 201 13.25 13.87 8.66
CA LEU A 201 11.92 13.59 9.20
C LEU A 201 10.79 14.16 8.33
N ASP A 202 10.92 15.41 7.89
CA ASP A 202 9.92 16.05 7.01
C ASP A 202 9.76 15.32 5.68
N PHE A 203 10.86 14.81 5.12
CA PHE A 203 10.84 14.01 3.89
C PHE A 203 10.05 12.71 4.09
N TYR A 204 10.22 12.02 5.22
CA TYR A 204 9.46 10.81 5.55
C TYR A 204 7.99 11.11 5.79
N LEU A 205 7.67 12.15 6.56
CA LEU A 205 6.30 12.56 6.85
C LEU A 205 5.54 12.99 5.58
N ASN A 206 6.19 13.79 4.73
CA ASN A 206 5.62 14.22 3.45
C ASN A 206 5.33 13.02 2.53
N TYR A 207 6.19 12.01 2.52
CA TYR A 207 5.96 10.78 1.80
C TYR A 207 4.77 10.00 2.37
N ILE A 208 4.76 9.81 3.70
CA ILE A 208 3.68 9.12 4.40
C ILE A 208 2.32 9.74 4.06
N PHE A 209 2.19 11.07 4.21
CA PHE A 209 0.91 11.75 4.06
C PHE A 209 0.37 11.75 2.62
N ARG A 210 1.24 11.61 1.60
CA ARG A 210 0.82 11.56 0.19
C ARG A 210 0.58 10.14 -0.32
N SER A 211 1.31 9.17 0.21
CA SER A 211 1.33 7.80 -0.32
C SER A 211 0.38 6.85 0.41
N TYR A 212 -0.03 7.18 1.64
CA TYR A 212 -0.91 6.35 2.47
C TYR A 212 -2.17 7.10 2.89
N GLU A 213 -3.25 6.34 3.07
CA GLU A 213 -4.54 6.88 3.48
C GLU A 213 -4.66 6.89 5.01
N ALA A 214 -5.26 7.96 5.54
CA ALA A 214 -5.54 8.08 6.95
C ALA A 214 -6.86 7.38 7.27
N PHE A 215 -6.82 6.43 8.21
CA PHE A 215 -7.99 5.82 8.81
C PHE A 215 -8.30 6.54 10.13
N THR A 216 -9.25 7.47 10.07
CA THR A 216 -9.50 8.47 11.11
C THR A 216 -10.00 7.87 12.42
N GLU A 217 -10.84 6.84 12.33
CA GLU A 217 -11.49 6.15 13.45
C GLU A 217 -10.45 5.46 14.35
N GLY A 218 -9.41 4.91 13.72
CA GLY A 218 -8.31 4.22 14.41
C GLY A 218 -7.09 5.10 14.71
N ASN A 219 -7.08 6.37 14.28
CA ASN A 219 -5.88 7.21 14.21
C ASN A 219 -4.70 6.42 13.61
N ALA A 220 -4.94 5.82 12.45
CA ALA A 220 -4.02 4.89 11.81
C ALA A 220 -3.77 5.28 10.36
N LEU A 221 -2.72 4.72 9.78
CA LEU A 221 -2.51 4.70 8.35
C LEU A 221 -2.80 3.32 7.81
N ILE A 222 -3.32 3.28 6.59
CA ILE A 222 -3.67 2.05 5.90
C ILE A 222 -2.97 1.94 4.56
N HIS A 223 -2.61 0.71 4.21
CA HIS A 223 -2.10 0.37 2.90
C HIS A 223 -3.22 0.58 1.86
N PRO A 224 -2.95 1.15 0.66
CA PRO A 224 -3.98 1.43 -0.35
C PRO A 224 -4.75 0.21 -0.89
N PHE A 225 -4.33 -0.99 -0.50
CA PHE A 225 -4.92 -2.27 -0.90
C PHE A 225 -5.53 -3.04 0.29
N LEU A 226 -5.80 -2.33 1.40
CA LEU A 226 -6.57 -2.83 2.54
C LEU A 226 -8.06 -2.68 2.26
N PHE A 227 -8.78 -3.81 2.17
CA PHE A 227 -10.19 -3.81 1.76
C PHE A 227 -11.18 -3.45 2.87
N SER A 228 -10.87 -3.78 4.12
CA SER A 228 -11.74 -3.47 5.26
C SER A 228 -10.91 -2.96 6.44
N PRO A 229 -10.49 -1.69 6.42
CA PRO A 229 -9.78 -1.06 7.53
C PRO A 229 -10.48 -1.25 8.88
N GLU A 230 -11.81 -1.13 8.92
CA GLU A 230 -12.62 -1.23 10.12
C GLU A 230 -12.59 -2.64 10.72
N ASP A 231 -12.77 -3.68 9.89
CA ASP A 231 -12.75 -5.07 10.37
C ASP A 231 -11.35 -5.47 10.85
N VAL A 232 -10.30 -5.06 10.13
CA VAL A 232 -8.91 -5.31 10.57
C VAL A 232 -8.65 -4.57 11.88
N TYR A 233 -9.03 -3.31 12.00
CA TYR A 233 -8.87 -2.54 13.22
C TYR A 233 -9.57 -3.18 14.43
N GLU A 234 -10.82 -3.63 14.27
CA GLU A 234 -11.57 -4.29 15.34
C GLU A 234 -10.97 -5.65 15.73
N GLU A 235 -10.51 -6.47 14.78
CA GLU A 235 -9.79 -7.71 15.08
C GLU A 235 -8.50 -7.43 15.87
N LEU A 236 -7.73 -6.41 15.47
CA LEU A 236 -6.51 -6.02 16.17
C LEU A 236 -6.79 -5.52 17.60
N ARG A 237 -7.91 -4.82 17.82
CA ARG A 237 -8.34 -4.38 19.15
C ARG A 237 -8.70 -5.53 20.08
N VAL A 238 -9.29 -6.59 19.55
CA VAL A 238 -9.63 -7.81 20.33
C VAL A 238 -8.38 -8.63 20.62
N ARG A 239 -7.40 -8.65 19.70
CA ARG A 239 -6.17 -9.46 19.77
C ARG A 239 -5.00 -8.74 20.46
N GLN A 240 -5.23 -8.23 21.67
CA GLN A 240 -4.21 -7.44 22.41
C GLN A 240 -2.94 -8.22 22.78
N THR A 241 -3.00 -9.56 22.77
CA THR A 241 -1.85 -10.42 23.06
C THR A 241 -0.84 -10.49 21.91
N ILE A 242 -1.24 -10.11 20.69
CA ILE A 242 -0.35 -10.05 19.54
C ILE A 242 0.22 -8.63 19.47
N GLN A 243 1.55 -8.55 19.42
CA GLN A 243 2.30 -7.29 19.32
C GLN A 243 2.94 -7.18 17.95
N TYR A 244 3.07 -5.95 17.45
CA TYR A 244 3.89 -5.69 16.28
C TYR A 244 5.36 -5.99 16.59
N ASN A 245 6.13 -6.38 15.57
CA ASN A 245 7.55 -6.66 15.70
C ASN A 245 8.36 -5.86 14.69
N PHE A 246 8.87 -4.71 15.12
CA PHE A 246 9.66 -3.81 14.27
C PHE A 246 11.16 -4.08 14.31
N SER A 247 11.63 -5.16 14.94
CA SER A 247 13.05 -5.34 15.27
C SER A 247 13.97 -5.61 14.06
N ASN A 248 13.41 -6.03 12.92
CA ASN A 248 14.18 -6.44 11.74
C ASN A 248 14.06 -5.40 10.62
N GLU A 249 14.72 -4.24 10.78
CA GLU A 249 14.71 -3.18 9.78
C GLU A 249 15.20 -3.66 8.41
N ASP A 250 16.26 -4.47 8.37
CA ASP A 250 16.87 -4.95 7.11
C ASP A 250 15.85 -5.78 6.28
N PHE A 251 15.01 -6.57 6.94
CA PHE A 251 13.89 -7.28 6.31
C PHE A 251 12.87 -6.31 5.71
N PHE A 252 12.40 -5.32 6.48
CA PHE A 252 11.39 -4.39 6.01
C PHE A 252 11.93 -3.48 4.89
N VAL A 253 13.16 -2.99 5.01
CA VAL A 253 13.82 -2.23 3.94
C VAL A 253 13.88 -3.05 2.65
N SER A 254 14.28 -4.31 2.73
CA SER A 254 14.32 -5.19 1.55
C SER A 254 12.93 -5.38 0.93
N LEU A 255 11.93 -5.61 1.79
CA LEU A 255 10.53 -5.80 1.40
C LEU A 255 9.94 -4.57 0.71
N GLY A 256 10.16 -3.37 1.25
CA GLY A 256 9.65 -2.14 0.66
C GLY A 256 10.42 -1.70 -0.58
N LYS A 257 11.72 -1.99 -0.66
CA LYS A 257 12.56 -1.65 -1.80
C LYS A 257 12.18 -2.42 -3.07
N ASP A 258 12.00 -3.73 -2.94
CA ASP A 258 11.57 -4.61 -4.03
C ASP A 258 10.85 -5.84 -3.47
N PHE A 259 9.53 -5.71 -3.32
CA PHE A 259 8.65 -6.76 -2.83
C PHE A 259 8.84 -8.09 -3.58
N LYS A 260 8.99 -8.04 -4.91
CA LYS A 260 9.11 -9.25 -5.74
C LYS A 260 10.47 -9.93 -5.58
N ALA A 261 11.53 -9.16 -5.36
CA ALA A 261 12.85 -9.71 -5.05
C ALA A 261 12.88 -10.46 -3.70
N THR A 262 11.94 -10.20 -2.80
CA THR A 262 11.82 -10.90 -1.50
C THR A 262 10.99 -12.18 -1.53
N TRP A 263 10.53 -12.63 -2.69
CA TRP A 263 9.76 -13.87 -2.81
C TRP A 263 10.59 -15.09 -2.37
N GLY A 264 10.09 -15.76 -1.32
CA GLY A 264 10.67 -16.97 -0.78
C GLY A 264 10.45 -18.20 -1.67
N GLU A 265 10.99 -19.34 -1.23
CA GLU A 265 10.97 -20.60 -1.96
C GLU A 265 9.55 -21.04 -2.36
N GLU A 266 8.58 -20.89 -1.45
CA GLU A 266 7.18 -21.28 -1.69
C GLU A 266 6.54 -20.46 -2.82
N VAL A 267 6.87 -19.17 -2.91
CA VAL A 267 6.37 -18.28 -3.97
C VAL A 267 7.06 -18.59 -5.30
N LEU A 268 8.36 -18.87 -5.27
CA LEU A 268 9.12 -19.26 -6.46
C LEU A 268 8.67 -20.62 -7.02
N GLU A 269 8.28 -21.56 -6.15
CA GLU A 269 7.66 -22.82 -6.54
C GLU A 269 6.35 -22.57 -7.31
N LEU A 270 5.46 -21.73 -6.76
CA LEU A 270 4.20 -21.37 -7.43
C LEU A 270 4.47 -20.68 -8.77
N LYS A 271 5.44 -19.75 -8.81
CA LYS A 271 5.86 -19.08 -10.03
C LYS A 271 6.34 -20.05 -11.10
N ASN A 272 7.10 -21.08 -10.72
CA ASN A 272 7.56 -22.10 -11.65
C ASN A 272 6.40 -22.91 -12.23
N ILE A 273 5.43 -23.31 -11.41
CA ILE A 273 4.21 -24.00 -11.88
C ILE A 273 3.46 -23.12 -12.87
N LEU A 274 3.21 -21.86 -12.52
CA LEU A 274 2.50 -20.91 -13.38
C LEU A 274 3.25 -20.61 -14.69
N SER A 275 4.59 -20.67 -14.67
CA SER A 275 5.43 -20.48 -15.87
C SER A 275 5.30 -21.60 -16.89
N ASN A 276 4.81 -22.78 -16.49
CA ASN A 276 4.51 -23.89 -17.40
C ASN A 276 3.12 -23.78 -18.04
N THR A 277 2.37 -22.72 -17.74
CA THR A 277 1.06 -22.44 -18.34
C THR A 277 1.20 -21.49 -19.54
N LYS A 278 0.08 -21.10 -20.16
CA LYS A 278 0.06 -20.15 -21.29
C LYS A 278 0.19 -18.67 -20.86
N LEU A 279 0.35 -18.40 -19.56
CA LEU A 279 0.45 -17.04 -19.03
C LEU A 279 1.73 -16.35 -19.48
N LYS A 280 1.65 -15.03 -19.74
CA LYS A 280 2.84 -14.21 -19.94
C LYS A 280 3.56 -14.00 -18.60
N LYS A 281 4.88 -13.85 -18.64
CA LYS A 281 5.69 -13.60 -17.44
C LYS A 281 5.21 -12.39 -16.61
N SER A 282 4.81 -11.30 -17.28
CA SER A 282 4.26 -10.10 -16.62
C SER A 282 2.97 -10.41 -15.85
N ASP A 283 2.14 -11.28 -16.41
CA ASP A 283 0.84 -11.64 -15.86
C ASP A 283 1.02 -12.58 -14.66
N ILE A 284 2.00 -13.49 -14.72
CA ILE A 284 2.39 -14.35 -13.59
C ILE A 284 2.83 -13.50 -12.40
N ASP A 285 3.72 -12.53 -12.62
CA ASP A 285 4.22 -11.70 -11.52
C ASP A 285 3.11 -10.84 -10.89
N SER A 286 2.18 -10.33 -11.70
CA SER A 286 1.01 -9.59 -11.23
C SER A 286 0.02 -10.49 -10.47
N LEU A 287 -0.26 -11.69 -10.99
CA LEU A 287 -1.13 -12.68 -10.36
C LEU A 287 -0.60 -13.09 -8.99
N ILE A 288 0.69 -13.44 -8.87
CA ILE A 288 1.31 -13.81 -7.60
C ILE A 288 1.23 -12.67 -6.58
N SER A 289 1.51 -11.44 -7.01
CA SER A 289 1.40 -10.27 -6.13
C SER A 289 -0.04 -10.11 -5.62
N GLN A 290 -1.03 -10.22 -6.51
CA GLN A 290 -2.45 -10.15 -6.13
C GLN A 290 -2.85 -11.28 -5.17
N LEU A 291 -2.39 -12.51 -5.41
CA LEU A 291 -2.63 -13.65 -4.52
C LEU A 291 -2.08 -13.38 -3.11
N ILE A 292 -0.83 -12.92 -3.00
CA ILE A 292 -0.21 -12.62 -1.71
C ILE A 292 -1.00 -11.53 -0.97
N PHE A 293 -1.43 -10.47 -1.67
CA PHE A 293 -2.21 -9.40 -1.07
C PHE A 293 -3.66 -9.81 -0.74
N TYR A 294 -4.24 -10.76 -1.46
CA TYR A 294 -5.53 -11.35 -1.09
C TYR A 294 -5.38 -12.17 0.20
N ILE A 295 -4.30 -12.96 0.34
CA ILE A 295 -4.02 -13.67 1.58
C ILE A 295 -3.80 -12.69 2.75
N LYS A 296 -3.06 -11.59 2.53
CA LYS A 296 -2.84 -10.54 3.53
C LYS A 296 -4.14 -9.94 4.06
N ASN A 297 -5.15 -9.80 3.20
CA ASN A 297 -6.50 -9.33 3.53
C ASN A 297 -7.40 -10.43 4.14
N ASP A 298 -6.89 -11.64 4.39
CA ASP A 298 -7.67 -12.78 4.91
C ASP A 298 -8.87 -13.15 4.02
N MET A 299 -8.66 -13.11 2.69
CA MET A 299 -9.70 -13.35 1.70
C MET A 299 -10.11 -14.82 1.59
N ASP A 300 -11.39 -15.08 1.32
CA ASP A 300 -11.90 -16.44 1.14
C ASP A 300 -11.29 -17.13 -0.10
N THR A 301 -11.05 -18.42 0.04
CA THR A 301 -10.54 -19.31 -1.02
C THR A 301 -11.31 -19.24 -2.33
N GLN A 302 -12.62 -18.99 -2.32
CA GLN A 302 -13.41 -18.86 -3.55
C GLN A 302 -12.91 -17.69 -4.42
N ILE A 303 -12.56 -16.57 -3.80
CA ILE A 303 -12.09 -15.36 -4.50
C ILE A 303 -10.73 -15.61 -5.14
N ILE A 304 -9.92 -16.45 -4.50
CA ILE A 304 -8.62 -16.89 -4.99
C ILE A 304 -8.79 -17.74 -6.26
N VAL A 305 -9.78 -18.64 -6.28
CA VAL A 305 -10.14 -19.40 -7.48
C VAL A 305 -10.62 -18.46 -8.60
N GLU A 306 -11.50 -17.51 -8.29
CA GLU A 306 -11.98 -16.51 -9.27
C GLU A 306 -10.86 -15.65 -9.84
N LEU A 307 -9.87 -15.29 -9.02
CA LEU A 307 -8.67 -14.59 -9.47
C LEU A 307 -7.89 -15.44 -10.47
N LEU A 308 -7.59 -16.71 -10.14
CA LEU A 308 -6.89 -17.63 -11.05
C LEU A 308 -7.64 -17.77 -12.38
N THR A 309 -8.95 -17.98 -12.35
CA THR A 309 -9.78 -18.10 -13.56
C THR A 309 -9.79 -16.81 -14.38
N SER A 310 -9.76 -15.63 -13.76
CA SER A 310 -9.71 -14.35 -14.49
C SER A 310 -8.43 -14.13 -15.29
N TYR A 311 -7.35 -14.83 -14.92
CA TYR A 311 -6.13 -14.91 -15.71
C TYR A 311 -6.18 -15.95 -16.82
N SER A 312 -7.35 -16.54 -17.09
CA SER A 312 -7.55 -17.60 -18.09
C SER A 312 -6.72 -18.86 -17.80
N LEU A 313 -6.44 -19.14 -16.52
CA LEU A 313 -5.90 -20.43 -16.11
C LEU A 313 -6.98 -21.50 -16.27
N ASP A 314 -6.68 -22.51 -17.08
CA ASP A 314 -7.54 -23.66 -17.27
C ASP A 314 -7.36 -24.65 -16.11
N LEU A 315 -8.27 -24.57 -15.14
CA LEU A 315 -8.30 -25.45 -13.97
C LEU A 315 -9.08 -26.76 -14.24
N SER A 316 -9.47 -27.05 -15.48
CA SER A 316 -10.09 -28.33 -15.83
C SER A 316 -9.09 -29.49 -15.86
N ASP A 317 -7.80 -29.20 -16.08
CA ASP A 317 -6.71 -30.16 -15.87
C ASP A 317 -6.51 -30.37 -14.36
N LYS A 318 -6.95 -31.54 -13.88
CA LYS A 318 -6.85 -31.91 -12.46
C LYS A 318 -5.40 -31.92 -11.96
N ALA A 319 -4.42 -32.36 -12.75
CA ALA A 319 -3.03 -32.44 -12.31
C ALA A 319 -2.43 -31.04 -12.11
N LEU A 320 -2.75 -30.12 -13.03
CA LEU A 320 -2.36 -28.71 -12.90
C LEU A 320 -3.07 -28.07 -11.69
N ALA A 321 -4.38 -28.27 -11.55
CA ALA A 321 -5.16 -27.74 -10.45
C ALA A 321 -4.62 -28.21 -9.09
N ASP A 322 -4.38 -29.52 -8.93
CA ASP A 322 -3.81 -30.09 -7.70
C ASP A 322 -2.40 -29.50 -7.41
N SER A 323 -1.58 -29.30 -8.43
CA SER A 323 -0.25 -28.69 -8.29
C SER A 323 -0.32 -27.24 -7.82
N ILE A 324 -1.21 -26.44 -8.42
CA ILE A 324 -1.44 -25.05 -8.03
C ILE A 324 -1.96 -24.98 -6.60
N VAL A 325 -2.96 -25.79 -6.23
CA VAL A 325 -3.55 -25.79 -4.88
C VAL A 325 -2.50 -26.16 -3.83
N ASN A 326 -1.69 -27.18 -4.08
CA ASN A 326 -0.64 -27.61 -3.16
C ASN A 326 0.41 -26.52 -2.95
N SER A 327 0.89 -25.89 -4.03
CA SER A 327 1.87 -24.80 -3.94
C SER A 327 1.26 -23.54 -3.32
N PHE A 328 0.04 -23.18 -3.69
CA PHE A 328 -0.70 -22.07 -3.10
C PHE A 328 -0.88 -22.24 -1.58
N SER A 329 -1.18 -23.45 -1.10
CA SER A 329 -1.27 -23.73 0.35
C SER A 329 0.03 -23.39 1.09
N LYS A 330 1.19 -23.66 0.48
CA LYS A 330 2.49 -23.28 1.06
C LYS A 330 2.66 -21.75 1.11
N VAL A 331 2.28 -21.05 0.02
CA VAL A 331 2.29 -19.58 -0.02
C VAL A 331 1.35 -19.00 1.04
N PHE A 332 0.13 -19.51 1.15
CA PHE A 332 -0.86 -19.11 2.14
C PHE A 332 -0.31 -19.23 3.56
N ASN A 333 0.22 -20.40 3.92
CA ASN A 333 0.70 -20.67 5.27
C ASN A 333 1.92 -19.83 5.68
N ASN A 334 2.67 -19.31 4.72
CA ASN A 334 3.86 -18.48 4.93
C ASN A 334 3.64 -16.99 4.63
N THR A 335 2.42 -16.57 4.28
CA THR A 335 2.12 -15.17 4.02
C THR A 335 1.61 -14.49 5.30
N PRO A 336 2.22 -13.36 5.72
CA PRO A 336 1.72 -12.52 6.81
C PRO A 336 0.27 -12.06 6.59
N ILE A 337 -0.60 -12.16 7.59
CA ILE A 337 -1.98 -11.65 7.54
C ILE A 337 -2.10 -10.34 8.34
N TRP A 338 -2.75 -9.33 7.77
CA TRP A 338 -2.85 -8.00 8.37
C TRP A 338 -3.70 -7.98 9.66
N SER A 339 -4.81 -8.72 9.70
CA SER A 339 -5.62 -8.91 10.91
C SER A 339 -4.89 -9.68 12.03
N LEU A 340 -3.69 -10.21 11.76
CA LEU A 340 -2.83 -10.91 12.72
C LEU A 340 -1.52 -10.16 13.01
N LYS A 341 -1.44 -8.85 12.74
CA LYS A 341 -0.21 -8.03 12.87
C LYS A 341 0.99 -8.70 12.20
N GLY A 342 0.81 -9.15 10.97
CA GLY A 342 1.91 -9.70 10.17
C GLY A 342 2.34 -11.13 10.54
N LEU A 343 1.63 -11.80 11.47
CA LEU A 343 1.86 -13.23 11.69
C LEU A 343 1.31 -14.04 10.52
N THR A 344 2.01 -15.12 10.18
CA THR A 344 1.52 -16.09 9.20
C THR A 344 0.53 -17.08 9.87
N PRO A 345 -0.32 -17.77 9.09
CA PRO A 345 -1.14 -18.87 9.62
C PRO A 345 -0.31 -19.94 10.35
N LEU A 346 0.88 -20.26 9.82
CA LEU A 346 1.79 -21.24 10.42
C LEU A 346 2.30 -20.78 11.79
N GLU A 347 2.67 -19.51 11.94
CA GLU A 347 3.12 -18.94 13.21
C GLU A 347 1.97 -18.84 14.22
N SER A 348 0.79 -18.41 13.77
CA SER A 348 -0.40 -18.25 14.60
C SER A 348 -0.87 -19.59 15.20
N THR A 349 -0.93 -20.65 14.39
CA THR A 349 -1.30 -22.00 14.84
C THR A 349 -0.26 -22.60 15.79
N THR A 350 1.02 -22.31 15.60
CA THR A 350 2.11 -22.75 16.49
C THR A 350 2.03 -22.04 17.85
N ARG A 351 1.68 -20.74 17.88
CA ARG A 351 1.44 -19.99 19.12
C ARG A 351 0.18 -20.42 19.87
N GLN A 352 -0.83 -20.97 19.19
CA GLN A 352 -1.97 -21.60 19.86
C GLN A 352 -1.62 -22.94 20.52
N LYS A 353 -0.58 -23.65 20.03
CA LYS A 353 -0.10 -24.91 20.63
C LYS A 353 0.73 -24.70 21.89
N THR A 354 1.31 -23.52 22.12
CA THR A 354 1.77 -23.14 23.45
C THR A 354 0.56 -22.90 24.32
N THR A 355 0.09 -23.97 24.98
CA THR A 355 -0.94 -23.94 26.02
C THR A 355 -0.72 -22.70 26.87
N ILE A 356 -1.71 -21.80 26.89
CA ILE A 356 -1.82 -20.79 27.92
C ILE A 356 -1.82 -21.60 29.22
N ILE A 357 -0.70 -21.61 29.94
CA ILE A 357 -0.74 -21.95 31.35
C ILE A 357 -1.66 -20.86 31.90
N LYS A 358 -2.92 -21.21 32.15
CA LYS A 358 -3.82 -20.34 32.90
C LYS A 358 -3.05 -20.03 34.17
N ASP A 359 -2.54 -18.81 34.30
CA ASP A 359 -2.10 -18.33 35.59
C ASP A 359 -3.22 -18.64 36.57
N LYS A 360 -2.86 -19.21 37.73
CA LYS A 360 -3.82 -19.60 38.75
C LYS A 360 -4.81 -18.45 38.93
N GLU A 361 -6.10 -18.74 38.74
CA GLU A 361 -7.14 -17.76 39.03
C GLU A 361 -6.93 -17.28 40.47
N PRO A 362 -6.89 -15.94 40.70
CA PRO A 362 -6.59 -15.41 42.02
C PRO A 362 -7.59 -15.96 43.03
N GLY A 363 -7.08 -16.46 44.15
CA GLY A 363 -7.93 -17.00 45.20
C GLY A 363 -8.96 -15.95 45.65
N ARG A 364 -10.18 -16.35 46.05
CA ARG A 364 -11.27 -15.41 46.45
C ARG A 364 -10.83 -14.28 47.38
N ASN A 365 -9.81 -14.50 48.21
CA ASN A 365 -9.30 -13.54 49.19
C ASN A 365 -8.01 -12.80 48.77
N GLU A 366 -7.41 -13.12 47.63
CA GLU A 366 -6.20 -12.45 47.09
C GLU A 366 -6.52 -11.07 46.51
N PRO A 367 -5.52 -10.18 46.37
CA PRO A 367 -5.67 -8.89 45.70
C PRO A 367 -6.24 -9.07 44.29
N CYS A 368 -7.22 -8.23 43.93
CA CYS A 368 -7.86 -8.31 42.63
C CYS A 368 -6.91 -7.80 41.54
N PRO A 369 -6.71 -8.54 40.43
CA PRO A 369 -5.74 -8.20 39.40
C PRO A 369 -6.09 -6.94 38.60
N CYS A 370 -7.29 -6.38 38.77
CA CYS A 370 -7.69 -5.11 38.16
C CYS A 370 -7.07 -3.86 38.82
N GLY A 371 -6.18 -4.03 39.80
CA GLY A 371 -5.49 -2.92 40.47
C GLY A 371 -6.35 -2.12 41.46
N SER A 372 -7.57 -2.58 41.76
CA SER A 372 -8.50 -1.86 42.65
C SER A 372 -8.12 -1.85 44.14
N GLY A 373 -7.09 -2.60 44.53
CA GLY A 373 -6.72 -2.81 45.94
C GLY A 373 -7.70 -3.66 46.76
N LYS A 374 -8.80 -4.15 46.18
CA LYS A 374 -9.81 -4.98 46.86
C LYS A 374 -9.50 -6.47 46.70
N LYS A 375 -10.04 -7.32 47.59
CA LYS A 375 -9.99 -8.79 47.44
C LYS A 375 -10.83 -9.24 46.23
N TYR A 376 -10.40 -10.27 45.48
CA TYR A 376 -11.02 -10.73 44.24
C TYR A 376 -12.55 -10.93 44.35
N LYS A 377 -13.03 -11.62 45.40
CA LYS A 377 -14.48 -11.85 45.64
C LYS A 377 -15.33 -10.59 45.85
N LYS A 378 -14.70 -9.45 46.11
CA LYS A 378 -15.37 -8.16 46.35
C LYS A 378 -15.25 -7.20 45.17
N CYS A 379 -14.64 -7.64 44.06
CA CYS A 379 -14.43 -6.83 42.87
C CYS A 379 -14.80 -7.63 41.61
N CYS A 380 -13.83 -8.19 40.89
CA CYS A 380 -14.07 -8.91 39.63
C CYS A 380 -14.65 -10.32 39.82
N GLY A 381 -14.54 -10.92 41.00
CA GLY A 381 -15.10 -12.25 41.31
C GLY A 381 -16.50 -12.19 41.94
N ARG A 382 -17.35 -11.26 41.49
CA ARG A 382 -18.75 -11.13 41.91
C ARG A 382 -19.67 -12.02 41.09
#